data_AF-A0A672JCV9-F1
#
_entry.id   AF-A0A672JCV9-F1
#
_cell.length_a   1.000
_cell.length_b   1.000
_cell.length_c   1.000
_cell.angle_alpha   90.00
_cell.angle_beta   90.00
_cell.angle_gamma   90.00
#
_symmetry.space_group_name_H-M   'P 1'
#
loop_
_entity.id
_entity.type
_entity.pdbx_description
1 polymer ?
#
loop_
_entity_poly.entity_id
_entity_poly.type
_entity_poly.pdbx_seq_one_letter_code
_entity_poly.pdbx_strand_id
1 'polypeptide(L)'
;GALIESGVLCLFLQVVAGSAGLLGGHAAPLQQQQQRNLSLHEYMSIGLLKEAGISVPAGMVASSSEEAYSVAKQIGSKDLVVKAQVLAGGRGKGTFEGGLKGGVRIVYSPEEARDISSQMIGRKLYTKQTGEAGRICNQVFICERRYPRREYYFAITMERSFQGPVLIGSSQGGVNIEDVAAENPDAIVKEPIDIVEGIKMEQAVKVAQKMGFPPALINEAAENMIKLYNVFIKYDASMVEINPMVEDSSGIVMCMDAKINFDSNAAYRQKKVFDMQDWTQEDPRDRQAARADLNYIGLDGTIGCLVNGAGLAMATMDIIKLHGGTPANFLDVGGGATAHQVTEAFKLITSDRKVQAILVNIFGGIMRCDVIAQGIIMAVRDLDLKIPIVVRLQGESTVTTPYSLLLKAASGKETAVSST
;
A
#
# COMPACT_ATOMS: atom_id res chain seq x y z
N GLY A 1 -35.34 -35.03 42.71
CA GLY A 1 -36.27 -34.71 41.62
C GLY A 1 -36.40 -33.20 41.60
N ALA A 2 -35.71 -32.50 40.72
CA ALA A 2 -35.92 -32.42 39.27
C ALA A 2 -37.06 -31.45 38.91
N LEU A 3 -36.64 -30.42 38.17
CA LEU A 3 -37.38 -29.64 37.19
C LEU A 3 -38.34 -28.57 37.70
N ILE A 4 -37.76 -27.45 38.18
CA ILE A 4 -38.26 -26.11 37.88
C ILE A 4 -37.02 -25.28 37.52
N GLU A 5 -37.06 -24.59 36.36
CA GLU A 5 -36.10 -23.62 35.79
C GLU A 5 -35.43 -24.04 34.47
N SER A 6 -36.11 -23.77 33.35
CA SER A 6 -35.48 -23.29 32.10
C SER A 6 -36.58 -22.83 31.15
N GLY A 7 -36.88 -21.53 31.18
CA GLY A 7 -37.75 -20.86 30.22
C GLY A 7 -36.93 -20.10 29.17
N VAL A 8 -37.58 -19.88 28.02
CA VAL A 8 -37.21 -19.00 26.89
C VAL A 8 -36.40 -19.72 25.79
N LEU A 9 -37.05 -20.51 24.95
CA LEU A 9 -37.82 -20.18 23.74
C LEU A 9 -36.94 -20.19 22.47
N CYS A 10 -36.90 -21.38 21.87
CA CYS A 10 -36.51 -21.67 20.49
C CYS A 10 -37.53 -21.03 19.53
N LEU A 11 -37.10 -20.26 18.52
CA LEU A 11 -37.97 -19.86 17.41
C LEU A 11 -37.39 -20.33 16.08
N PHE A 12 -38.24 -21.06 15.37
CA PHE A 12 -38.00 -21.83 14.15
C PHE A 12 -37.63 -20.98 12.93
N LEU A 13 -36.75 -21.55 12.09
CA LEU A 13 -36.64 -21.28 10.66
C LEU A 13 -37.92 -21.74 9.94
N GLN A 14 -38.49 -20.89 9.10
CA GLN A 14 -39.31 -21.28 7.96
C GLN A 14 -39.17 -20.23 6.86
N VAL A 15 -39.36 -20.66 5.60
CA VAL A 15 -39.30 -19.90 4.33
C VAL A 15 -37.85 -19.87 3.78
N VAL A 16 -37.45 -20.60 2.72
CA VAL A 16 -38.08 -20.94 1.44
C VAL A 16 -37.52 -22.28 0.92
N ALA A 17 -38.40 -23.21 0.56
CA ALA A 17 -38.14 -24.17 -0.51
C ALA A 17 -39.01 -23.76 -1.69
N GLY A 18 -38.41 -23.49 -2.85
CA GLY A 18 -39.14 -23.28 -4.10
C GLY A 18 -38.65 -22.12 -4.95
N SER A 19 -37.58 -22.34 -5.71
CA SER A 19 -37.46 -21.90 -7.10
C SER A 19 -36.09 -22.29 -7.64
N ALA A 20 -36.06 -23.39 -8.40
CA ALA A 20 -34.99 -23.66 -9.36
C ALA A 20 -35.13 -22.64 -10.49
N GLY A 21 -34.07 -21.90 -10.79
CA GLY A 21 -34.02 -21.00 -11.93
C GLY A 21 -33.01 -19.86 -11.75
N LEU A 22 -32.12 -19.70 -12.73
CA LEU A 22 -31.18 -18.59 -12.94
C LEU A 22 -29.81 -18.69 -12.25
N LEU A 23 -29.01 -19.69 -12.66
CA LEU A 23 -27.55 -19.54 -12.69
C LEU A 23 -27.17 -18.58 -13.83
N GLY A 24 -27.26 -17.27 -13.55
CA GLY A 24 -26.74 -16.22 -14.42
C GLY A 24 -25.36 -15.79 -13.93
N GLY A 25 -24.33 -16.06 -14.73
CA GLY A 25 -22.94 -15.75 -14.43
C GLY A 25 -22.73 -14.28 -14.07
N HIS A 26 -22.44 -14.03 -12.80
CA HIS A 26 -21.76 -12.83 -12.34
C HIS A 26 -20.49 -13.30 -11.64
N ALA A 27 -19.42 -13.45 -12.42
CA ALA A 27 -18.09 -13.49 -11.84
C ALA A 27 -17.88 -12.11 -11.20
N ALA A 28 -18.06 -12.05 -9.87
CA ALA A 28 -17.65 -10.90 -9.10
C ALA A 28 -16.16 -10.65 -9.40
N PRO A 29 -15.72 -9.39 -9.63
CA PRO A 29 -14.31 -9.11 -9.76
C PRO A 29 -13.64 -9.65 -8.49
N LEU A 30 -12.66 -10.55 -8.66
CA LEU A 30 -11.80 -11.02 -7.57
C LEU A 30 -11.21 -9.78 -6.91
N GLN A 31 -11.79 -9.37 -5.78
CA GLN A 31 -11.39 -8.18 -5.07
C GLN A 31 -9.96 -8.40 -4.60
N GLN A 32 -9.09 -7.50 -5.04
CA GLN A 32 -7.65 -7.56 -4.89
C GLN A 32 -7.32 -7.73 -3.41
N GLN A 33 -6.57 -8.79 -3.06
CA GLN A 33 -5.86 -8.83 -1.80
C GLN A 33 -4.91 -7.62 -1.81
N GLN A 34 -5.19 -6.61 -0.99
CA GLN A 34 -4.33 -5.44 -0.86
C GLN A 34 -3.03 -5.87 -0.18
N GLN A 35 -2.08 -6.35 -0.97
CA GLN A 35 -0.71 -6.52 -0.51
C GLN A 35 0.00 -5.18 -0.70
N ARG A 36 0.63 -4.68 0.36
CA ARG A 36 1.39 -3.44 0.27
C ARG A 36 2.74 -3.74 -0.35
N ASN A 37 2.97 -3.12 -1.51
CA ASN A 37 4.26 -3.11 -2.17
C ASN A 37 5.15 -2.08 -1.48
N LEU A 38 6.45 -2.37 -1.40
CA LEU A 38 7.42 -1.38 -0.94
C LEU A 38 7.42 -0.19 -1.91
N SER A 39 7.30 1.02 -1.38
CA SER A 39 7.49 2.26 -2.11
C SER A 39 8.70 3.00 -1.57
N LEU A 40 9.51 3.57 -2.47
CA LEU A 40 10.66 4.39 -2.10
C LEU A 40 10.37 5.88 -2.26
N HIS A 41 11.09 6.69 -1.49
CA HIS A 41 11.08 8.14 -1.66
C HIS A 41 11.63 8.53 -3.04
N GLU A 42 11.27 9.72 -3.50
CA GLU A 42 11.68 10.24 -4.82
C GLU A 42 13.20 10.25 -4.93
N TYR A 43 13.93 10.77 -3.93
CA TYR A 43 15.40 10.86 -4.01
C TYR A 43 16.08 9.49 -4.15
N MET A 44 15.51 8.44 -3.54
CA MET A 44 16.00 7.07 -3.65
C MET A 44 15.72 6.52 -5.04
N SER A 45 14.49 6.71 -5.53
CA SER A 45 14.08 6.31 -6.88
C SER A 45 14.95 6.98 -7.94
N ILE A 46 15.16 8.29 -7.84
CA ILE A 46 16.07 9.07 -8.68
C ILE A 46 17.51 8.53 -8.60
N GLY A 47 17.97 8.10 -7.43
CA GLY A 47 19.25 7.43 -7.25
C GLY A 47 19.36 6.16 -8.11
N LEU A 48 18.34 5.30 -8.07
CA LEU A 48 18.29 4.07 -8.90
C LEU A 48 18.27 4.38 -10.40
N LEU A 49 17.54 5.42 -10.81
CA LEU A 49 17.51 5.87 -12.21
C LEU A 49 18.88 6.40 -12.66
N LYS A 50 19.55 7.18 -11.81
CA LYS A 50 20.89 7.71 -12.07
C LYS A 50 21.93 6.61 -12.21
N GLU A 51 21.88 5.59 -11.34
CA GLU A 51 22.73 4.39 -11.45
C GLU A 51 22.53 3.65 -12.79
N ALA A 52 21.32 3.72 -13.37
CA ALA A 52 21.00 3.15 -14.68
C ALA A 52 21.34 4.06 -15.87
N GLY A 53 21.97 5.22 -15.64
CA GLY A 53 22.35 6.17 -16.69
C GLY A 53 21.15 6.89 -17.33
N ILE A 54 20.05 7.04 -16.58
CA ILE A 54 18.89 7.83 -16.97
C ILE A 54 19.10 9.27 -16.52
N SER A 55 18.77 10.21 -17.41
CA SER A 55 18.88 11.65 -17.13
C SER A 55 17.85 12.06 -16.08
N VAL A 56 18.32 12.65 -14.99
CA VAL A 56 17.53 13.13 -13.85
C VAL A 56 18.10 14.46 -13.33
N PRO A 57 17.30 15.32 -12.68
CA PRO A 57 17.80 16.55 -12.08
C PRO A 57 18.88 16.27 -11.03
N ALA A 58 19.94 17.09 -11.02
CA ALA A 58 20.92 17.05 -9.95
C ALA A 58 20.28 17.54 -8.64
N GLY A 59 20.42 16.76 -7.57
CA GLY A 59 19.91 17.13 -6.26
C GLY A 59 20.45 16.25 -5.14
N MET A 60 20.23 16.68 -3.91
CA MET A 60 20.62 15.97 -2.70
C MET A 60 19.53 16.07 -1.64
N VAL A 61 19.50 15.12 -0.72
CA VAL A 61 18.56 15.08 0.40
C VAL A 61 19.11 15.88 1.58
N ALA A 62 18.20 16.47 2.36
CA ALA A 62 18.52 17.09 3.64
C ALA A 62 17.50 16.67 4.70
N SER A 63 17.99 16.40 5.91
CA SER A 63 17.21 15.96 7.08
C SER A 63 17.08 17.06 8.15
N SER A 64 17.68 18.23 7.91
CA SER A 64 17.52 19.43 8.74
C SER A 64 17.55 20.69 7.89
N SER A 65 17.08 21.81 8.44
CA SER A 65 17.14 23.11 7.75
C SER A 65 18.59 23.57 7.48
N GLU A 66 19.52 23.29 8.39
CA GLU A 66 20.94 23.65 8.20
C GLU A 66 21.63 22.75 7.15
N GLU A 67 21.24 21.48 7.09
CA GLU A 67 21.68 20.60 6.01
C GLU A 67 21.09 21.07 4.67
N ALA A 68 19.83 21.52 4.64
CA ALA A 68 19.20 22.09 3.45
C ALA A 68 19.95 23.32 2.94
N TYR A 69 20.38 24.21 3.85
CA TYR A 69 21.25 25.34 3.54
C TYR A 69 22.57 24.91 2.88
N SER A 70 23.22 23.91 3.49
CA SER A 70 24.52 23.41 3.05
C SER A 70 24.43 22.74 1.68
N VAL A 71 23.40 21.92 1.46
CA VAL A 71 23.09 21.29 0.17
C VAL A 71 22.81 22.34 -0.91
N ALA A 72 21.98 23.34 -0.62
CA ALA A 72 21.68 24.41 -1.56
C ALA A 72 22.95 25.18 -1.99
N LYS A 73 23.86 25.45 -1.04
CA LYS A 73 25.18 26.02 -1.34
C LYS A 73 26.04 25.11 -2.21
N GLN A 74 26.04 23.80 -1.93
CA GLN A 74 26.84 22.83 -2.67
C GLN A 74 26.37 22.66 -4.13
N ILE A 75 25.06 22.73 -4.37
CA ILE A 75 24.50 22.73 -5.73
C ILE A 75 24.95 23.99 -6.50
N GLY A 76 25.19 25.10 -5.80
CA GLY A 76 25.79 26.31 -6.38
C GLY A 76 24.86 27.09 -7.32
N SER A 77 23.57 26.75 -7.37
CA SER A 77 22.55 27.44 -8.14
C SER A 77 21.67 28.29 -7.24
N LYS A 78 21.25 29.46 -7.75
CA LYS A 78 20.22 30.29 -7.14
C LYS A 78 18.81 29.94 -7.63
N ASP A 79 18.65 28.86 -8.38
CA ASP A 79 17.35 28.44 -8.91
C ASP A 79 17.16 26.97 -8.60
N LEU A 80 16.50 26.73 -7.46
CA LEU A 80 16.39 25.43 -6.82
C LEU A 80 14.92 25.09 -6.58
N VAL A 81 14.67 23.80 -6.36
CA VAL A 81 13.38 23.29 -5.93
C VAL A 81 13.57 22.47 -4.66
N VAL A 82 12.81 22.80 -3.62
CA VAL A 82 12.69 22.01 -2.38
C VAL A 82 11.44 21.13 -2.51
N LYS A 83 11.63 19.82 -2.45
CA LYS A 83 10.58 18.80 -2.57
C LYS A 83 10.47 17.99 -1.29
N ALA A 84 9.33 18.02 -0.64
CA ALA A 84 9.02 17.18 0.52
C ALA A 84 9.14 15.70 0.18
N GLN A 85 9.91 14.95 0.98
CA GLN A 85 10.02 13.50 0.84
C GLN A 85 8.97 12.82 1.71
N VAL A 86 7.90 12.40 1.06
CA VAL A 86 6.72 11.75 1.64
C VAL A 86 6.24 10.70 0.64
N LEU A 87 5.89 9.50 1.11
CA LEU A 87 5.35 8.43 0.25
C LEU A 87 3.86 8.65 -0.08
N ALA A 88 3.60 9.75 -0.78
CA ALA A 88 2.28 10.09 -1.31
C ALA A 88 2.41 10.98 -2.54
N GLY A 89 1.52 10.81 -3.51
CA GLY A 89 1.37 11.69 -4.66
C GLY A 89 0.67 13.01 -4.30
N GLY A 90 0.66 13.94 -5.25
CA GLY A 90 -0.04 15.22 -5.11
C GLY A 90 0.63 16.23 -4.16
N ARG A 91 1.92 16.02 -3.84
CA ARG A 91 2.70 16.85 -2.89
C ARG A 91 2.63 18.33 -3.23
N GLY A 92 2.71 18.71 -4.51
CA GLY A 92 2.66 20.11 -4.95
C GLY A 92 1.36 20.85 -4.57
N LYS A 93 0.23 20.14 -4.46
CA LYS A 93 -1.07 20.68 -4.03
C LYS A 93 -1.38 20.45 -2.54
N GLY A 94 -0.48 19.78 -1.82
CA GLY A 94 -0.66 19.45 -0.40
C GLY A 94 -0.53 20.67 0.51
N THR A 95 -0.94 20.52 1.76
CA THR A 95 -0.78 21.54 2.80
C THR A 95 -0.10 20.93 4.00
N PHE A 96 0.88 21.62 4.57
CA PHE A 96 1.54 21.19 5.80
C PHE A 96 0.75 21.59 7.03
N GLU A 97 0.92 20.81 8.09
CA GLU A 97 0.70 21.24 9.46
C GLU A 97 1.46 22.56 9.71
N GLY A 98 0.75 23.58 10.21
CA GLY A 98 1.28 24.95 10.32
C GLY A 98 0.99 25.87 9.12
N GLY A 99 0.32 25.37 8.08
CA GLY A 99 -0.31 26.21 7.05
C GLY A 99 0.51 26.49 5.79
N LEU A 100 1.75 25.99 5.68
CA LEU A 100 2.52 26.10 4.44
C LEU A 100 1.81 25.33 3.31
N LYS A 101 1.56 26.03 2.19
CA LYS A 101 0.92 25.44 1.00
C LYS A 101 1.98 24.95 0.00
N GLY A 102 1.84 23.70 -0.39
CA GLY A 102 2.65 23.01 -1.39
C GLY A 102 3.89 22.33 -0.81
N GLY A 103 4.02 21.03 -1.09
CA GLY A 103 5.19 20.20 -0.81
C GLY A 103 6.30 20.30 -1.86
N VAL A 104 6.13 21.14 -2.89
CA VAL A 104 7.14 21.41 -3.92
C VAL A 104 7.24 22.93 -4.04
N ARG A 105 8.40 23.49 -3.71
CA ARG A 105 8.63 24.94 -3.61
C ARG A 105 9.87 25.33 -4.39
N ILE A 106 9.72 26.31 -5.27
CA ILE A 106 10.86 26.97 -5.91
C ILE A 106 11.48 27.91 -4.87
N VAL A 107 12.81 27.92 -4.80
CA VAL A 107 13.58 28.81 -3.92
C VAL A 107 14.76 29.42 -4.67
N TYR A 108 15.11 30.66 -4.32
CA TYR A 108 16.07 31.48 -5.04
C TYR A 108 17.40 31.72 -4.30
N SER A 109 17.55 31.12 -3.12
CA SER A 109 18.75 31.23 -2.30
C SER A 109 18.88 30.06 -1.33
N PRO A 110 20.10 29.75 -0.84
CA PRO A 110 20.29 28.79 0.26
C PRO A 110 19.52 29.19 1.52
N GLU A 111 19.43 30.48 1.83
CA GLU A 111 18.66 31.02 2.97
C GLU A 111 17.18 30.67 2.83
N GLU A 112 16.59 30.88 1.66
CA GLU A 112 15.19 30.51 1.39
C GLU A 112 14.99 28.99 1.44
N ALA A 113 15.95 28.19 0.94
CA ALA A 113 15.91 26.74 1.06
C ALA A 113 15.86 26.28 2.53
N ARG A 114 16.68 26.89 3.40
CA ARG A 114 16.65 26.66 4.85
C ARG A 114 15.29 27.00 5.45
N ASP A 115 14.78 28.20 5.16
CA ASP A 115 13.58 28.74 5.78
C ASP A 115 12.34 27.93 5.36
N ILE A 116 12.23 27.53 4.10
CA ILE A 116 11.18 26.63 3.61
C ILE A 116 11.32 25.23 4.21
N SER A 117 12.54 24.67 4.25
CA SER A 117 12.76 23.33 4.80
C SER A 117 12.42 23.25 6.29
N SER A 118 12.68 24.31 7.06
CA SER A 118 12.28 24.41 8.48
C SER A 118 10.75 24.32 8.70
N GLN A 119 9.98 24.66 7.66
CA GLN A 119 8.54 24.59 7.68
C GLN A 119 7.98 23.25 7.19
N MET A 120 8.81 22.41 6.56
CA MET A 120 8.45 21.10 6.05
C MET A 120 8.89 19.99 7.01
N ILE A 121 10.17 20.00 7.40
CA ILE A 121 10.80 18.92 8.17
C ILE A 121 10.17 18.84 9.58
N GLY A 122 9.79 17.64 9.97
CA GLY A 122 9.13 17.36 11.25
C GLY A 122 7.63 17.68 11.27
N ARG A 123 7.03 18.06 10.14
CA ARG A 123 5.60 18.39 10.03
C ARG A 123 4.86 17.43 9.11
N LYS A 124 3.56 17.24 9.36
CA LYS A 124 2.72 16.40 8.49
C LYS A 124 2.33 17.14 7.22
N LEU A 125 2.43 16.46 6.08
CA LEU A 125 1.89 16.89 4.80
C LEU A 125 0.56 16.18 4.53
N TYR A 126 -0.48 16.96 4.31
CA TYR A 126 -1.82 16.51 3.93
C TYR A 126 -1.99 16.64 2.41
N THR A 127 -2.34 15.55 1.74
CA THR A 127 -2.62 15.50 0.30
C THR A 127 -3.95 14.78 0.06
N LYS A 128 -4.47 14.84 -1.18
CA LYS A 128 -5.66 14.07 -1.59
C LYS A 128 -5.50 12.57 -1.29
N GLN A 129 -4.28 12.03 -1.35
CA GLN A 129 -3.99 10.62 -1.13
C GLN A 129 -3.79 10.25 0.35
N THR A 130 -3.35 11.18 1.20
CA THR A 130 -3.11 10.91 2.63
C THR A 130 -4.32 11.22 3.51
N GLY A 131 -5.27 12.02 3.01
CA GLY A 131 -6.44 12.44 3.77
C GLY A 131 -6.05 13.18 5.06
N GLU A 132 -6.87 13.02 6.10
CA GLU A 132 -6.66 13.67 7.40
C GLU A 132 -5.51 13.08 8.22
N ALA A 133 -5.08 11.84 7.92
CA ALA A 133 -3.98 11.21 8.64
C ALA A 133 -2.66 11.98 8.38
N GLY A 134 -2.51 12.50 7.17
CA GLY A 134 -1.27 13.12 6.69
C GLY A 134 -0.11 12.12 6.69
N ARG A 135 1.07 12.59 6.28
CA ARG A 135 2.33 11.84 6.41
C ARG A 135 3.43 12.78 6.89
N ILE A 136 4.24 12.31 7.82
CA ILE A 136 5.35 13.10 8.36
C ILE A 136 6.42 13.32 7.28
N CYS A 137 6.86 14.56 7.10
CA CYS A 137 7.98 14.87 6.23
C CYS A 137 9.25 14.93 7.10
N ASN A 138 10.09 13.90 7.04
CA ASN A 138 11.35 13.87 7.80
C ASN A 138 12.52 14.45 7.01
N GLN A 139 12.39 14.52 5.69
CA GLN A 139 13.46 14.92 4.79
C GLN A 139 12.89 15.71 3.61
N VAL A 140 13.74 16.55 3.03
CA VAL A 140 13.47 17.27 1.79
C VAL A 140 14.54 16.93 0.75
N PHE A 141 14.15 16.90 -0.51
CA PHE A 141 15.06 16.77 -1.64
C PHE A 141 15.22 18.14 -2.28
N ILE A 142 16.46 18.62 -2.37
CA ILE A 142 16.81 19.89 -2.96
C ILE A 142 17.47 19.59 -4.28
N CYS A 143 16.85 20.05 -5.37
CA CYS A 143 17.38 19.84 -6.71
C CYS A 143 17.48 21.14 -7.48
N GLU A 144 18.29 21.14 -8.53
CA GLU A 144 18.29 22.20 -9.52
C GLU A 144 16.89 22.33 -10.15
N ARG A 145 16.50 23.57 -10.45
CA ARG A 145 15.30 23.78 -11.25
C ARG A 145 15.60 23.55 -12.72
N ARG A 146 14.76 22.76 -13.37
CA ARG A 146 14.74 22.58 -14.83
C ARG A 146 13.50 23.24 -15.43
N TYR A 147 13.59 23.56 -16.72
CA TYR A 147 12.58 24.33 -17.43
C TYR A 147 11.99 23.46 -18.54
N PRO A 148 10.95 22.65 -18.22
CA PRO A 148 10.34 21.78 -19.21
C PRO A 148 9.61 22.59 -20.28
N ARG A 149 9.85 22.26 -21.55
CA ARG A 149 9.05 22.73 -22.69
C ARG A 149 7.75 21.94 -22.82
N ARG A 150 7.83 20.64 -22.52
CA ARG A 150 6.71 19.70 -22.57
C ARG A 150 6.86 18.69 -21.44
N GLU A 151 5.72 18.29 -20.88
CA GLU A 151 5.64 17.29 -19.82
C GLU A 151 4.81 16.10 -20.31
N TYR A 152 5.36 14.92 -20.12
CA TYR A 152 4.78 13.64 -20.52
C TYR A 152 4.60 12.76 -19.27
N TYR A 153 3.64 11.85 -19.33
CA TYR A 153 3.48 10.78 -18.35
C TYR A 153 4.05 9.49 -18.94
N PHE A 154 4.87 8.76 -18.18
CA PHE A 154 5.33 7.43 -18.57
C PHE A 154 5.35 6.49 -17.37
N ALA A 155 4.84 5.28 -17.55
CA ALA A 155 4.91 4.24 -16.54
C ALA A 155 5.09 2.84 -17.15
N ILE A 156 5.61 1.92 -16.34
CA ILE A 156 5.72 0.50 -16.61
C ILE A 156 5.06 -0.23 -15.45
N THR A 157 4.12 -1.12 -15.74
CA THR A 157 3.45 -1.95 -14.74
C THR A 157 3.30 -3.37 -15.24
N MET A 158 3.23 -4.34 -14.32
CA MET A 158 2.70 -5.67 -14.64
C MET A 158 1.19 -5.55 -14.83
N GLU A 159 0.70 -5.86 -16.02
CA GLU A 159 -0.72 -5.77 -16.34
C GLU A 159 -1.29 -7.18 -16.55
N ARG A 160 -2.40 -7.48 -15.88
CA ARG A 160 -2.97 -8.83 -15.80
C ARG A 160 -3.70 -9.25 -17.07
N SER A 161 -4.35 -8.31 -17.77
CA SER A 161 -5.03 -8.60 -19.04
C SER A 161 -4.03 -8.97 -20.16
N PHE A 162 -2.81 -8.42 -20.12
CA PHE A 162 -1.71 -8.78 -21.01
C PHE A 162 -0.79 -9.88 -20.47
N GLN A 163 -0.95 -10.26 -19.20
CA GLN A 163 -0.12 -11.25 -18.51
C GLN A 163 1.39 -10.92 -18.54
N GLY A 164 1.74 -9.64 -18.49
CA GLY A 164 3.13 -9.20 -18.64
C GLY A 164 3.33 -7.70 -18.43
N PRO A 165 4.57 -7.21 -18.61
CA PRO A 165 4.89 -5.79 -18.51
C PRO A 165 4.19 -4.99 -19.63
N VAL A 166 3.68 -3.81 -19.29
CA VAL A 166 3.08 -2.88 -20.25
C VAL A 166 3.68 -1.49 -20.06
N LEU A 167 4.11 -0.89 -21.16
CA LEU A 167 4.46 0.53 -21.21
C LEU A 167 3.16 1.33 -21.30
N ILE A 168 3.00 2.31 -20.43
CA ILE A 168 1.87 3.23 -20.40
C ILE A 168 2.41 4.64 -20.59
N GLY A 169 1.96 5.35 -21.61
CA GLY A 169 2.43 6.69 -21.94
C GLY A 169 1.29 7.67 -22.20
N SER A 170 1.51 8.95 -21.94
CA SER A 170 0.60 10.02 -22.36
C SER A 170 1.34 11.33 -22.64
N SER A 171 0.79 12.13 -23.55
CA SER A 171 1.19 13.52 -23.79
C SER A 171 0.78 14.48 -22.67
N GLN A 172 -0.07 14.02 -21.73
CA GLN A 172 -0.55 14.80 -20.59
C GLN A 172 0.25 14.44 -19.33
N GLY A 173 1.47 14.98 -19.22
CA GLY A 173 2.29 14.88 -18.01
C GLY A 173 1.94 15.92 -16.95
N GLY A 174 2.49 15.75 -15.74
CA GLY A 174 2.35 16.72 -14.63
C GLY A 174 0.98 16.69 -13.94
N VAL A 175 0.07 15.83 -14.39
CA VAL A 175 -1.29 15.65 -13.87
C VAL A 175 -1.50 14.23 -13.35
N ASN A 176 -2.62 14.01 -12.66
CA ASN A 176 -2.99 12.68 -12.20
C ASN A 176 -3.47 11.85 -13.41
N ILE A 177 -2.86 10.68 -13.62
CA ILE A 177 -3.12 9.88 -14.82
C ILE A 177 -4.48 9.20 -14.79
N GLU A 178 -5.02 8.91 -13.60
CA GLU A 178 -6.34 8.30 -13.44
C GLU A 178 -7.43 9.26 -13.88
N ASP A 179 -7.29 10.55 -13.58
CA ASP A 179 -8.19 11.61 -14.07
C ASP A 179 -8.13 11.69 -15.62
N VAL A 180 -6.93 11.65 -16.21
CA VAL A 180 -6.75 11.63 -17.68
C VAL A 180 -7.38 10.39 -18.31
N ALA A 181 -7.18 9.21 -17.72
CA ALA A 181 -7.74 7.97 -18.22
C ALA A 181 -9.27 7.93 -18.14
N ALA A 182 -9.88 8.62 -17.17
CA ALA A 182 -11.33 8.74 -17.03
C ALA A 182 -11.93 9.76 -18.02
N GLU A 183 -11.28 10.90 -18.21
CA GLU A 183 -11.77 11.99 -19.06
C GLU A 183 -11.45 11.77 -20.55
N ASN A 184 -10.25 11.27 -20.86
CA ASN A 184 -9.77 11.04 -22.22
C ASN A 184 -8.95 9.73 -22.30
N PRO A 185 -9.60 8.56 -22.36
CA PRO A 185 -8.93 7.27 -22.47
C PRO A 185 -7.99 7.17 -23.68
N ASP A 186 -8.30 7.85 -24.78
CA ASP A 186 -7.52 7.83 -26.03
C ASP A 186 -6.18 8.57 -25.89
N ALA A 187 -6.01 9.40 -24.85
CA ALA A 187 -4.72 10.00 -24.51
C ALA A 187 -3.73 9.01 -23.88
N ILE A 188 -4.16 7.78 -23.57
CA ILE A 188 -3.35 6.75 -22.95
C ILE A 188 -2.84 5.76 -24.00
N VAL A 189 -1.53 5.78 -24.23
CA VAL A 189 -0.83 4.81 -25.06
C VAL A 189 -0.49 3.61 -24.19
N LYS A 190 -0.83 2.40 -24.65
CA LYS A 190 -0.41 1.14 -24.03
C LYS A 190 0.35 0.29 -25.05
N GLU A 191 1.52 -0.22 -24.66
CA GLU A 191 2.31 -1.15 -25.47
C GLU A 191 2.73 -2.34 -24.60
N PRO A 192 2.16 -3.53 -24.79
CA PRO A 192 2.57 -4.73 -24.06
C PRO A 192 3.96 -5.19 -24.52
N ILE A 193 4.75 -5.69 -23.57
CA ILE A 193 6.11 -6.17 -23.77
C ILE A 193 6.15 -7.66 -23.43
N ASP A 194 6.74 -8.46 -24.32
CA ASP A 194 7.04 -9.85 -24.02
C ASP A 194 8.15 -9.92 -22.98
N ILE A 195 7.90 -10.61 -21.86
CA ILE A 195 8.83 -10.65 -20.73
C ILE A 195 10.10 -11.48 -21.02
N VAL A 196 10.04 -12.40 -21.99
CA VAL A 196 11.15 -13.28 -22.37
C VAL A 196 12.06 -12.56 -23.37
N GLU A 197 11.48 -11.94 -24.39
CA GLU A 197 12.23 -11.19 -25.40
C GLU A 197 12.72 -9.83 -24.87
N GLY A 198 11.94 -9.21 -23.99
CA GLY A 198 12.18 -7.87 -23.47
C GLY A 198 11.71 -6.76 -24.42
N ILE A 199 11.91 -5.52 -23.98
CA ILE A 199 11.56 -4.33 -24.77
C ILE A 199 12.46 -4.19 -26.01
N LYS A 200 11.84 -3.94 -27.17
CA LYS A 200 12.55 -3.64 -28.42
C LYS A 200 12.58 -2.14 -28.70
N MET A 201 13.61 -1.69 -29.41
CA MET A 201 13.76 -0.27 -29.76
C MET A 201 12.58 0.23 -30.59
N GLU A 202 12.06 -0.58 -31.53
CA GLU A 202 10.93 -0.21 -32.37
C GLU A 202 9.66 0.03 -31.54
N GLN A 203 9.45 -0.74 -30.46
CA GLN A 203 8.31 -0.56 -29.55
C GLN A 203 8.45 0.73 -28.76
N ALA A 204 9.65 1.00 -28.22
CA ALA A 204 9.94 2.22 -27.48
C ALA A 204 9.79 3.48 -28.36
N VAL A 205 10.30 3.45 -29.60
CA VAL A 205 10.13 4.50 -30.60
C VAL A 205 8.66 4.75 -30.91
N LYS A 206 7.87 3.70 -31.12
CA LYS A 206 6.43 3.79 -31.37
C LYS A 206 5.68 4.44 -30.20
N VAL A 207 6.04 4.12 -28.96
CA VAL A 207 5.45 4.75 -27.77
C VAL A 207 5.84 6.23 -27.70
N ALA A 208 7.11 6.58 -27.87
CA ALA A 208 7.58 7.96 -27.87
C ALA A 208 6.90 8.81 -28.97
N GLN A 209 6.71 8.26 -30.17
CA GLN A 209 5.96 8.90 -31.25
C GLN A 209 4.52 9.18 -30.86
N LYS A 210 3.81 8.17 -30.33
CA LYS A 210 2.41 8.31 -29.92
C LYS A 210 2.23 9.26 -28.74
N MET A 211 3.22 9.34 -27.85
CA MET A 211 3.24 10.33 -26.77
C MET A 211 3.47 11.76 -27.29
N GLY A 212 3.88 11.94 -28.54
CA GLY A 212 4.07 13.26 -29.15
C GLY A 212 5.43 13.89 -28.87
N PHE A 213 6.49 13.09 -28.67
CA PHE A 213 7.86 13.62 -28.65
C PHE A 213 8.23 14.21 -30.03
N PRO A 214 8.97 15.34 -30.07
CA PRO A 214 9.50 15.86 -31.33
C PRO A 214 10.39 14.84 -32.04
N PRO A 215 10.45 14.82 -33.39
CA PRO A 215 11.27 13.87 -34.14
C PRO A 215 12.73 13.76 -33.68
N ALA A 216 13.34 14.89 -33.28
CA ALA A 216 14.72 14.94 -32.80
C ALA A 216 14.93 14.23 -31.45
N LEU A 217 13.88 14.06 -30.63
CA LEU A 217 13.95 13.50 -29.27
C LEU A 217 13.37 12.09 -29.16
N ILE A 218 12.75 11.56 -30.21
CA ILE A 218 12.11 10.23 -30.20
C ILE A 218 13.11 9.15 -29.77
N ASN A 219 14.31 9.14 -30.35
CA ASN A 219 15.31 8.12 -30.05
C ASN A 219 15.81 8.23 -28.60
N GLU A 220 16.05 9.45 -28.10
CA GLU A 220 16.47 9.66 -26.71
C GLU A 220 15.39 9.26 -25.70
N ALA A 221 14.13 9.59 -26.00
CA ALA A 221 12.99 9.14 -25.20
C ALA A 221 12.89 7.61 -25.20
N ALA A 222 13.03 6.97 -26.36
CA ALA A 222 12.99 5.52 -26.51
C ALA A 222 14.13 4.83 -25.73
N GLU A 223 15.35 5.37 -25.80
CA GLU A 223 16.49 4.88 -25.00
C GLU A 223 16.23 4.98 -23.50
N ASN A 224 15.66 6.09 -23.02
CA ASN A 224 15.26 6.23 -21.63
C ASN A 224 14.16 5.22 -21.23
N MET A 225 13.17 4.97 -22.09
CA MET A 225 12.14 3.95 -21.84
C MET A 225 12.73 2.54 -21.72
N ILE A 226 13.71 2.19 -22.55
CA ILE A 226 14.44 0.91 -22.46
C ILE A 226 15.21 0.82 -21.14
N LYS A 227 15.93 1.88 -20.74
CA LYS A 227 16.63 1.92 -19.45
C LYS A 227 15.66 1.77 -18.28
N LEU A 228 14.50 2.43 -18.33
CA LEU A 228 13.45 2.32 -17.33
C LEU A 228 12.89 0.90 -17.24
N TYR A 229 12.70 0.23 -18.38
CA TYR A 229 12.32 -1.20 -18.40
C TYR A 229 13.40 -2.08 -17.76
N ASN A 230 14.67 -1.80 -18.02
CA ASN A 230 15.77 -2.53 -17.39
C ASN A 230 15.80 -2.31 -15.87
N VAL A 231 15.50 -1.10 -15.38
CA VAL A 231 15.33 -0.83 -13.95
C VAL A 231 14.15 -1.63 -13.39
N PHE A 232 13.02 -1.64 -14.09
CA PHE A 232 11.81 -2.37 -13.71
C PHE A 232 12.09 -3.87 -13.50
N ILE A 233 12.76 -4.51 -14.47
CA ILE A 233 13.12 -5.93 -14.38
C ILE A 233 14.21 -6.18 -13.33
N LYS A 234 15.29 -5.37 -13.33
CA LYS A 234 16.45 -5.58 -12.46
C LYS A 234 16.11 -5.57 -10.97
N TYR A 235 15.20 -4.69 -10.57
CA TYR A 235 14.85 -4.50 -9.16
C TYR A 235 13.54 -5.18 -8.75
N ASP A 236 12.95 -6.00 -9.61
CA ASP A 236 11.64 -6.63 -9.37
C ASP A 236 10.55 -5.58 -9.02
N ALA A 237 10.52 -4.51 -9.81
CA ALA A 237 9.50 -3.48 -9.65
C ALA A 237 8.13 -4.03 -10.08
N SER A 238 7.11 -3.74 -9.29
CA SER A 238 5.71 -3.92 -9.71
C SER A 238 5.22 -2.74 -10.55
N MET A 239 5.80 -1.56 -10.32
CA MET A 239 5.52 -0.34 -11.07
C MET A 239 6.72 0.60 -11.08
N VAL A 240 7.03 1.18 -12.23
CA VAL A 240 7.92 2.35 -12.37
C VAL A 240 7.10 3.45 -13.02
N GLU A 241 6.86 4.56 -12.33
CA GLU A 241 6.13 5.73 -12.82
C GLU A 241 7.04 6.95 -12.85
N ILE A 242 7.09 7.63 -13.99
CA ILE A 242 7.79 8.89 -14.22
C ILE A 242 6.75 9.96 -14.56
N ASN A 243 6.57 10.91 -13.65
CA ASN A 243 5.58 11.97 -13.83
C ASN A 243 6.03 13.31 -13.23
N PRO A 244 6.63 14.22 -14.02
CA PRO A 244 6.74 14.16 -15.48
C PRO A 244 8.06 13.57 -16.00
N MET A 245 7.99 12.94 -17.18
CA MET A 245 9.11 12.82 -18.12
C MET A 245 9.06 14.04 -19.04
N VAL A 246 10.16 14.76 -19.24
CA VAL A 246 10.12 16.08 -19.88
C VAL A 246 11.06 16.21 -21.06
N GLU A 247 10.67 17.06 -22.01
CA GLU A 247 11.60 17.76 -22.89
C GLU A 247 12.08 19.00 -22.14
N ASP A 248 13.36 19.04 -21.75
CA ASP A 248 13.94 20.23 -21.12
C ASP A 248 14.24 21.33 -22.17
N SER A 249 14.33 22.57 -21.70
CA SER A 249 14.74 23.73 -22.48
C SER A 249 16.06 23.55 -23.24
N SER A 250 16.99 22.70 -22.77
CA SER A 250 18.23 22.37 -23.46
C SER A 250 18.07 21.35 -24.58
N GLY A 251 16.86 20.85 -24.84
CA GLY A 251 16.58 19.87 -25.88
C GLY A 251 17.05 18.46 -25.53
N ILE A 252 16.92 18.06 -24.27
CA ILE A 252 17.19 16.69 -23.80
C ILE A 252 15.93 16.12 -23.13
N VAL A 253 15.86 14.80 -23.02
CA VAL A 253 14.79 14.09 -22.31
C VAL A 253 15.24 13.76 -20.89
N MET A 254 14.43 14.14 -19.90
CA MET A 254 14.76 13.96 -18.49
C MET A 254 13.59 13.41 -17.68
N CYS A 255 13.86 12.56 -16.69
CA CYS A 255 12.89 12.08 -15.72
C CYS A 255 12.90 12.99 -14.48
N MET A 256 11.87 13.82 -14.30
CA MET A 256 11.85 14.88 -13.29
C MET A 256 11.37 14.43 -11.90
N ASP A 257 10.53 13.41 -11.85
CA ASP A 257 10.00 12.76 -10.65
C ASP A 257 9.82 11.28 -10.96
N ALA A 258 10.01 10.45 -9.94
CA ALA A 258 9.94 9.00 -10.07
C ALA A 258 9.29 8.37 -8.83
N LYS A 259 8.33 7.48 -9.08
CA LYS A 259 7.71 6.63 -8.08
C LYS A 259 7.87 5.18 -8.49
N ILE A 260 8.58 4.41 -7.67
CA ILE A 260 8.81 2.98 -7.93
C ILE A 260 8.20 2.17 -6.80
N ASN A 261 7.37 1.20 -7.18
CA ASN A 261 6.84 0.18 -6.28
C ASN A 261 7.52 -1.15 -6.57
N PHE A 262 7.83 -1.92 -5.54
CA PHE A 262 8.56 -3.19 -5.63
C PHE A 262 7.67 -4.37 -5.23
N ASP A 263 7.88 -5.53 -5.84
CA ASP A 263 7.22 -6.76 -5.43
C ASP A 263 7.79 -7.22 -4.09
N SER A 264 6.95 -7.19 -3.04
CA SER A 264 7.32 -7.67 -1.70
C SER A 264 7.77 -9.13 -1.68
N ASN A 265 7.31 -9.96 -2.63
CA ASN A 265 7.75 -11.36 -2.73
C ASN A 265 9.20 -11.49 -3.21
N ALA A 266 9.77 -10.46 -3.83
CA ALA A 266 11.16 -10.45 -4.28
C ALA A 266 12.16 -9.99 -3.19
N ALA A 267 11.69 -9.68 -1.98
CA ALA A 267 12.53 -9.17 -0.88
C ALA A 267 13.76 -10.04 -0.58
N TYR A 268 13.63 -11.36 -0.70
CA TYR A 268 14.71 -12.31 -0.44
C TYR A 268 15.93 -12.11 -1.35
N ARG A 269 15.73 -11.60 -2.57
CA ARG A 269 16.79 -11.33 -3.56
C ARG A 269 17.08 -9.84 -3.77
N GLN A 270 16.23 -8.94 -3.27
CA GLN A 270 16.36 -7.49 -3.40
C GLN A 270 16.74 -6.78 -2.08
N LYS A 271 17.59 -7.38 -1.24
CA LYS A 271 17.93 -6.86 0.10
C LYS A 271 18.30 -5.38 0.13
N LYS A 272 19.18 -4.92 -0.80
CA LYS A 272 19.59 -3.50 -0.89
C LYS A 272 18.41 -2.54 -1.00
N VAL A 273 17.36 -2.92 -1.74
CA VAL A 273 16.16 -2.09 -1.94
C VAL A 273 15.28 -2.11 -0.71
N PHE A 274 15.06 -3.29 -0.11
CA PHE A 274 14.22 -3.45 1.07
C PHE A 274 14.85 -2.84 2.34
N ASP A 275 16.17 -2.75 2.40
CA ASP A 275 16.89 -2.03 3.46
C ASP A 275 16.62 -0.51 3.43
N MET A 276 16.12 0.04 2.31
CA MET A 276 15.75 1.45 2.17
C MET A 276 14.33 1.77 2.69
N GLN A 277 13.57 0.78 3.16
CA GLN A 277 12.18 0.96 3.60
C GLN A 277 12.07 1.98 4.75
N ASP A 278 11.23 2.99 4.55
CA ASP A 278 10.95 4.01 5.56
C ASP A 278 9.65 3.72 6.32
N TRP A 279 9.79 3.03 7.46
CA TRP A 279 8.69 2.71 8.36
C TRP A 279 7.98 3.93 8.96
N THR A 280 8.59 5.12 8.91
CA THR A 280 7.93 6.35 9.42
C THR A 280 6.76 6.80 8.54
N GLN A 281 6.70 6.26 7.31
CA GLN A 281 5.69 6.56 6.32
C GLN A 281 4.54 5.55 6.34
N GLU A 282 4.59 4.52 7.17
CA GLU A 282 3.60 3.46 7.27
C GLU A 282 2.84 3.53 8.60
N ASP A 283 1.75 2.76 8.74
CA ASP A 283 1.08 2.64 10.04
C ASP A 283 1.99 1.84 10.99
N PRO A 284 2.24 2.27 12.23
CA PRO A 284 3.01 1.50 13.20
C PRO A 284 2.50 0.06 13.40
N ARG A 285 1.20 -0.17 13.22
CA ARG A 285 0.57 -1.49 13.29
C ARG A 285 1.01 -2.40 12.15
N ASP A 286 1.23 -1.85 10.96
CA ASP A 286 1.72 -2.63 9.81
C ASP A 286 3.14 -3.15 10.07
N ARG A 287 3.99 -2.32 10.70
CA ARG A 287 5.33 -2.73 11.11
C ARG A 287 5.32 -3.87 12.12
N GLN A 288 4.42 -3.81 13.09
CA GLN A 288 4.27 -4.88 14.08
C GLN A 288 3.72 -6.15 13.42
N ALA A 289 2.76 -6.03 12.50
CA ALA A 289 2.24 -7.16 11.75
C ALA A 289 3.31 -7.84 10.89
N ALA A 290 4.10 -7.07 10.14
CA ALA A 290 5.19 -7.59 9.33
C ALA A 290 6.24 -8.36 10.16
N ARG A 291 6.56 -7.89 11.37
CA ARG A 291 7.48 -8.60 12.29
C ARG A 291 6.93 -9.93 12.78
N ALA A 292 5.61 -10.07 12.85
CA ALA A 292 4.92 -11.28 13.25
C ALA A 292 4.51 -12.17 12.06
N ASP A 293 4.90 -11.79 10.84
CA ASP A 293 4.49 -12.45 9.60
C ASP A 293 2.95 -12.53 9.47
N LEU A 294 2.29 -11.41 9.76
CA LEU A 294 0.84 -11.24 9.70
C LEU A 294 0.46 -10.26 8.57
N ASN A 295 -0.56 -10.61 7.79
CA ASN A 295 -1.12 -9.71 6.80
C ASN A 295 -2.21 -8.86 7.46
N TYR A 296 -1.89 -7.62 7.81
CA TYR A 296 -2.78 -6.70 8.52
C TYR A 296 -3.05 -5.43 7.69
N ILE A 297 -4.30 -4.96 7.72
CA ILE A 297 -4.68 -3.63 7.22
C ILE A 297 -5.68 -3.04 8.20
N GLY A 298 -5.34 -1.89 8.78
CA GLY A 298 -6.27 -1.13 9.61
C GLY A 298 -7.37 -0.46 8.78
N LEU A 299 -8.61 -0.51 9.27
CA LEU A 299 -9.78 0.12 8.69
C LEU A 299 -10.44 1.05 9.73
N ASP A 300 -11.48 1.77 9.32
CA ASP A 300 -12.21 2.70 10.20
C ASP A 300 -13.52 2.09 10.72
N GLY A 301 -13.39 1.02 11.51
CA GLY A 301 -14.52 0.32 12.11
C GLY A 301 -14.31 -0.02 13.58
N THR A 302 -15.27 -0.75 14.15
CA THR A 302 -15.29 -1.09 15.58
C THR A 302 -15.22 -2.59 15.87
N ILE A 303 -15.32 -3.46 14.86
CA ILE A 303 -15.27 -4.92 15.02
C ILE A 303 -13.95 -5.44 14.46
N GLY A 304 -13.06 -5.87 15.35
CA GLY A 304 -11.80 -6.49 14.97
C GLY A 304 -12.03 -7.87 14.36
N CYS A 305 -11.24 -8.23 13.35
CA CYS A 305 -11.34 -9.52 12.67
C CYS A 305 -10.03 -10.30 12.80
N LEU A 306 -10.09 -11.59 13.12
CA LEU A 306 -8.96 -12.52 13.05
C LEU A 306 -9.38 -13.75 12.27
N VAL A 307 -8.77 -13.96 11.11
CA VAL A 307 -9.17 -14.98 10.15
C VAL A 307 -7.95 -15.68 9.56
N ASN A 308 -8.10 -16.92 9.12
CA ASN A 308 -7.09 -17.62 8.32
C ASN A 308 -7.53 -17.70 6.84
N GLY A 309 -6.67 -17.21 5.95
CA GLY A 309 -6.89 -17.11 4.53
C GLY A 309 -7.52 -15.77 4.11
N ALA A 310 -6.85 -15.08 3.20
CA ALA A 310 -7.27 -13.76 2.72
C ALA A 310 -8.70 -13.69 2.15
N GLY A 311 -9.11 -14.71 1.38
CA GLY A 311 -10.48 -14.76 0.84
C GLY A 311 -11.55 -14.84 1.94
N LEU A 312 -11.30 -15.63 2.97
CA LEU A 312 -12.20 -15.74 4.13
C LEU A 312 -12.15 -14.46 4.98
N ALA A 313 -10.99 -13.82 5.09
CA ALA A 313 -10.85 -12.54 5.80
C ALA A 313 -11.70 -11.44 5.14
N MET A 314 -11.67 -11.34 3.81
CA MET A 314 -12.55 -10.43 3.05
C MET A 314 -14.02 -10.77 3.25
N ALA A 315 -14.41 -12.04 3.08
CA ALA A 315 -15.80 -12.45 3.28
C ALA A 315 -16.30 -12.21 4.72
N THR A 316 -15.41 -12.32 5.71
CA THR A 316 -15.73 -12.04 7.12
C THR A 316 -15.99 -10.55 7.35
N MET A 317 -15.22 -9.67 6.72
CA MET A 317 -15.49 -8.23 6.77
C MET A 317 -16.80 -7.89 6.06
N ASP A 318 -17.07 -8.51 4.92
CA ASP A 318 -18.29 -8.28 4.14
C ASP A 318 -19.53 -8.73 4.90
N ILE A 319 -19.51 -9.91 5.55
CA ILE A 319 -20.66 -10.40 6.34
C ILE A 319 -20.88 -9.54 7.59
N ILE A 320 -19.83 -9.03 8.24
CA ILE A 320 -19.97 -8.05 9.32
C ILE A 320 -20.71 -6.81 8.81
N LYS A 321 -20.28 -6.28 7.65
CA LYS A 321 -20.88 -5.09 7.05
C LYS A 321 -22.33 -5.32 6.63
N LEU A 322 -22.61 -6.49 6.04
CA LEU A 322 -23.95 -6.91 5.63
C LEU A 322 -24.93 -6.96 6.80
N HIS A 323 -24.46 -7.32 8.00
CA HIS A 323 -25.25 -7.34 9.23
C HIS A 323 -25.15 -6.04 10.06
N GLY A 324 -24.74 -4.94 9.44
CA GLY A 324 -24.76 -3.60 10.06
C GLY A 324 -23.57 -3.25 10.94
N GLY A 325 -22.59 -4.14 11.08
CA GLY A 325 -21.33 -3.86 11.77
C GLY A 325 -20.35 -3.06 10.91
N THR A 326 -19.22 -2.66 11.52
CA THR A 326 -18.10 -2.03 10.78
C THR A 326 -16.80 -2.77 11.08
N PRO A 327 -16.17 -3.41 10.08
CA PRO A 327 -14.90 -4.09 10.29
C PRO A 327 -13.79 -3.07 10.59
N ALA A 328 -13.06 -3.29 11.68
CA ALA A 328 -11.97 -2.42 12.12
C ALA A 328 -10.62 -2.76 11.45
N ASN A 329 -10.49 -3.97 10.90
CA ASN A 329 -9.27 -4.40 10.25
C ASN A 329 -9.53 -5.59 9.31
N PHE A 330 -8.65 -5.74 8.32
CA PHE A 330 -8.34 -7.01 7.68
C PHE A 330 -7.16 -7.63 8.44
N LEU A 331 -7.25 -8.92 8.81
CA LEU A 331 -6.11 -9.66 9.35
C LEU A 331 -6.20 -11.12 8.95
N ASP A 332 -5.19 -11.57 8.19
CA ASP A 332 -4.97 -12.96 7.83
C ASP A 332 -3.75 -13.53 8.58
N VAL A 333 -3.98 -14.51 9.46
CA VAL A 333 -2.93 -15.22 10.22
C VAL A 333 -2.25 -16.35 9.44
N GLY A 334 -2.75 -16.69 8.25
CA GLY A 334 -2.28 -17.80 7.44
C GLY A 334 -2.78 -19.17 7.92
N GLY A 335 -2.54 -20.21 7.11
CA GLY A 335 -3.02 -21.57 7.38
C GLY A 335 -2.20 -22.36 8.42
N GLY A 336 -1.02 -21.86 8.81
CA GLY A 336 -0.10 -22.52 9.74
C GLY A 336 0.15 -21.72 11.03
N ALA A 337 -0.80 -20.86 11.41
CA ALA A 337 -0.60 -19.90 12.49
C ALA A 337 -0.24 -20.56 13.83
N THR A 338 0.79 -20.04 14.48
CA THR A 338 1.22 -20.44 15.82
C THR A 338 0.43 -19.70 16.91
N ALA A 339 0.39 -20.24 18.13
CA ALA A 339 -0.21 -19.55 19.28
C ALA A 339 0.40 -18.16 19.54
N HIS A 340 1.70 -18.00 19.25
CA HIS A 340 2.39 -16.71 19.33
C HIS A 340 1.86 -15.71 18.29
N GLN A 341 1.71 -16.13 17.03
CA GLN A 341 1.14 -15.28 15.97
C GLN A 341 -0.30 -14.88 16.28
N VAL A 342 -1.11 -15.78 16.84
CA VAL A 342 -2.47 -15.45 17.31
C VAL A 342 -2.41 -14.38 18.40
N THR A 343 -1.47 -14.49 19.35
CA THR A 343 -1.31 -13.51 20.43
C THR A 343 -0.90 -12.13 19.90
N GLU A 344 0.04 -12.08 18.95
CA GLU A 344 0.43 -10.82 18.28
C GLU A 344 -0.74 -10.23 17.47
N ALA A 345 -1.55 -11.06 16.82
CA ALA A 345 -2.76 -10.61 16.13
C ALA A 345 -3.75 -9.94 17.11
N PHE A 346 -3.96 -10.50 18.30
CA PHE A 346 -4.79 -9.85 19.33
C PHE A 346 -4.19 -8.53 19.82
N LYS A 347 -2.87 -8.45 20.01
CA LYS A 347 -2.19 -7.19 20.38
C LYS A 347 -2.40 -6.11 19.31
N LEU A 348 -2.30 -6.48 18.04
CA LEU A 348 -2.53 -5.57 16.92
C LEU A 348 -3.96 -5.04 16.90
N ILE A 349 -4.95 -5.94 16.96
CA ILE A 349 -6.37 -5.55 16.94
C ILE A 349 -6.70 -4.64 18.13
N THR A 350 -6.24 -5.01 19.33
CA THR A 350 -6.57 -4.29 20.58
C THR A 350 -5.77 -3.00 20.77
N SER A 351 -4.73 -2.78 19.97
CA SER A 351 -4.02 -1.48 19.93
C SER A 351 -4.91 -0.35 19.39
N ASP A 352 -5.93 -0.68 18.59
CA ASP A 352 -6.91 0.29 18.13
C ASP A 352 -8.04 0.45 19.16
N ARG A 353 -8.09 1.63 19.78
CA ARG A 353 -9.08 1.96 20.82
C ARG A 353 -10.51 2.01 20.30
N LYS A 354 -10.73 2.06 18.98
CA LYS A 354 -12.05 2.01 18.37
C LYS A 354 -12.66 0.60 18.42
N VAL A 355 -11.84 -0.44 18.61
CA VAL A 355 -12.32 -1.82 18.63
C VAL A 355 -13.13 -2.09 19.90
N GLN A 356 -14.39 -2.48 19.69
CA GLN A 356 -15.37 -2.79 20.73
C GLN A 356 -15.67 -4.28 20.83
N ALA A 357 -15.42 -5.05 19.78
CA ALA A 357 -15.62 -6.51 19.75
C ALA A 357 -14.62 -7.15 18.78
N ILE A 358 -14.35 -8.45 18.95
CA ILE A 358 -13.52 -9.23 18.02
C ILE A 358 -14.31 -10.42 17.49
N LEU A 359 -14.34 -10.59 16.17
CA LEU A 359 -14.80 -11.80 15.50
C LEU A 359 -13.58 -12.63 15.07
N VAL A 360 -13.44 -13.80 15.69
CA VAL A 360 -12.49 -14.84 15.28
C VAL A 360 -13.23 -15.84 14.40
N ASN A 361 -12.85 -15.93 13.13
CA ASN A 361 -13.45 -16.88 12.19
C ASN A 361 -12.36 -17.74 11.57
N ILE A 362 -12.26 -18.99 12.03
CA ILE A 362 -11.22 -19.91 11.60
C ILE A 362 -11.84 -21.15 10.97
N PHE A 363 -11.38 -21.45 9.75
CA PHE A 363 -11.67 -22.71 9.07
C PHE A 363 -10.42 -23.59 9.11
N GLY A 364 -10.42 -24.57 10.02
CA GLY A 364 -9.43 -25.62 10.15
C GLY A 364 -9.45 -26.59 8.96
N GLY A 365 -8.39 -26.51 8.16
CA GLY A 365 -7.95 -27.56 7.26
C GLY A 365 -6.69 -28.21 7.84
N ILE A 366 -5.52 -27.74 7.39
CA ILE A 366 -4.20 -28.12 7.96
C ILE A 366 -4.03 -27.59 9.39
N MET A 367 -4.77 -26.53 9.74
CA MET A 367 -4.66 -25.88 11.04
C MET A 367 -5.50 -26.58 12.10
N ARG A 368 -4.86 -26.90 13.22
CA ARG A 368 -5.46 -27.54 14.38
C ARG A 368 -6.27 -26.54 15.22
N CYS A 369 -7.59 -26.77 15.33
CA CYS A 369 -8.49 -25.85 16.02
C CYS A 369 -8.21 -25.75 17.54
N ASP A 370 -7.63 -26.77 18.15
CA ASP A 370 -7.24 -26.78 19.56
C ASP A 370 -6.04 -25.86 19.86
N VAL A 371 -5.05 -25.82 18.96
CA VAL A 371 -3.90 -24.89 19.05
C VAL A 371 -4.38 -23.44 18.99
N ILE A 372 -5.34 -23.15 18.11
CA ILE A 372 -5.94 -21.81 17.99
C ILE A 372 -6.75 -21.47 19.24
N ALA A 373 -7.59 -22.37 19.72
CA ALA A 373 -8.34 -22.16 20.95
C ALA A 373 -7.40 -21.86 22.13
N GLN A 374 -6.28 -22.57 22.25
CA GLN A 374 -5.27 -22.31 23.26
C GLN A 374 -4.60 -20.94 23.06
N GLY A 375 -4.27 -20.57 21.83
CA GLY A 375 -3.73 -19.25 21.49
C GLY A 375 -4.69 -18.11 21.87
N ILE A 376 -5.99 -18.27 21.62
CA ILE A 376 -7.02 -17.30 22.04
C ILE A 376 -7.05 -17.17 23.56
N ILE A 377 -7.09 -18.29 24.29
CA ILE A 377 -7.13 -18.30 25.76
C ILE A 377 -5.88 -17.63 26.35
N MET A 378 -4.70 -17.91 25.79
CA MET A 378 -3.45 -17.27 26.18
C MET A 378 -3.52 -15.76 25.93
N ALA A 379 -3.90 -15.34 24.73
CA ALA A 379 -4.01 -13.93 24.39
C ALA A 379 -5.00 -13.16 25.30
N VAL A 380 -6.16 -13.75 25.60
CA VAL A 380 -7.14 -13.14 26.51
C VAL A 380 -6.57 -12.94 27.92
N ARG A 381 -5.81 -13.92 28.42
CA ARG A 381 -5.19 -13.86 29.76
C ARG A 381 -4.03 -12.88 29.80
N ASP A 382 -3.11 -12.99 28.85
CA ASP A 382 -1.87 -12.21 28.82
C ASP A 382 -2.13 -10.71 28.59
N LEU A 383 -3.19 -10.38 27.84
CA LEU A 383 -3.56 -9.00 27.53
C LEU A 383 -4.69 -8.44 28.42
N ASP A 384 -5.20 -9.24 29.37
CA ASP A 384 -6.40 -8.94 30.18
C ASP A 384 -7.56 -8.33 29.35
N LEU A 385 -7.94 -9.00 28.26
CA LEU A 385 -8.95 -8.48 27.34
C LEU A 385 -10.33 -8.41 28.02
N LYS A 386 -10.98 -7.26 27.85
CA LYS A 386 -12.33 -6.96 28.37
C LYS A 386 -13.39 -6.83 27.28
N ILE A 387 -12.98 -6.77 26.03
CA ILE A 387 -13.88 -6.69 24.88
C ILE A 387 -14.46 -8.07 24.55
N PRO A 388 -15.74 -8.15 24.16
CA PRO A 388 -16.35 -9.41 23.75
C PRO A 388 -15.64 -10.03 22.54
N ILE A 389 -15.40 -11.33 22.61
CA ILE A 389 -14.81 -12.12 21.54
C ILE A 389 -15.82 -13.18 21.10
N VAL A 390 -16.24 -13.10 19.85
CA VAL A 390 -17.09 -14.09 19.20
C VAL A 390 -16.17 -15.03 18.42
N VAL A 391 -16.23 -16.32 18.71
CA VAL A 391 -15.35 -17.31 18.10
C VAL A 391 -16.17 -18.33 17.30
N ARG A 392 -15.81 -18.48 16.03
CA ARG A 392 -16.26 -19.56 15.15
C ARG A 392 -15.05 -20.39 14.73
N LEU A 393 -15.00 -21.65 15.14
CA LEU A 393 -13.99 -22.64 14.74
C LEU A 393 -14.64 -23.79 13.98
N GLN A 394 -14.21 -24.06 12.75
CA GLN A 394 -14.71 -25.20 11.98
C GLN A 394 -13.55 -26.04 11.45
N GLY A 395 -13.40 -27.30 11.85
CA GLY A 395 -12.31 -28.16 11.38
C GLY A 395 -12.06 -29.37 12.27
N GLU A 396 -11.03 -30.15 11.95
CA GLU A 396 -10.71 -31.38 12.68
C GLU A 396 -10.11 -31.09 14.08
N SER A 397 -10.53 -31.87 15.07
CA SER A 397 -10.03 -31.79 16.45
C SER A 397 -9.66 -33.16 16.98
N THR A 398 -8.47 -33.30 17.57
CA THR A 398 -8.07 -34.53 18.24
C THR A 398 -8.27 -34.39 19.75
N VAL A 399 -9.10 -35.28 20.32
CA VAL A 399 -9.22 -35.59 21.77
C VAL A 399 -10.04 -34.63 22.66
N THR A 400 -10.09 -33.32 22.44
CA THR A 400 -10.95 -32.39 23.21
C THR A 400 -11.55 -31.35 22.28
N THR A 401 -12.88 -31.22 22.26
CA THR A 401 -13.54 -30.26 21.37
C THR A 401 -13.05 -28.85 21.71
N PRO A 402 -12.48 -28.07 20.76
CA PRO A 402 -11.95 -26.72 20.98
C PRO A 402 -12.95 -25.79 21.67
N TYR A 403 -14.23 -25.96 21.37
CA TYR A 403 -15.35 -25.31 22.04
C TYR A 403 -15.39 -25.56 23.56
N SER A 404 -15.10 -26.78 24.02
CA SER A 404 -15.07 -27.10 25.44
C SER A 404 -13.90 -26.41 26.18
N LEU A 405 -12.77 -26.19 25.51
CA LEU A 405 -11.64 -25.44 26.07
C LEU A 405 -12.00 -23.96 26.26
N LEU A 406 -12.60 -23.37 25.22
CA LEU A 406 -13.08 -21.99 25.26
C LEU A 406 -14.18 -21.81 26.31
N LEU A 407 -15.16 -22.70 26.37
CA LEU A 407 -16.23 -22.66 27.37
C LEU A 407 -15.70 -22.80 28.80
N LYS A 408 -14.73 -23.69 29.05
CA LYS A 408 -14.08 -23.80 30.36
C LYS A 408 -13.34 -22.53 30.75
N ALA A 409 -12.69 -21.85 29.79
CA ALA A 409 -12.04 -20.56 30.03
C ALA A 409 -13.08 -19.44 30.26
N ALA A 410 -14.17 -19.46 29.51
CA ALA A 410 -15.32 -18.53 29.60
C ALA A 410 -16.12 -18.69 30.90
N SER A 411 -16.13 -19.88 31.49
CA SER A 411 -16.81 -20.16 32.77
C SER A 411 -16.24 -19.35 33.94
N GLY A 412 -15.18 -18.55 33.72
CA GLY A 412 -14.68 -17.52 34.64
C GLY A 412 -14.83 -16.05 34.19
N LYS A 413 -15.28 -15.77 32.95
CA LYS A 413 -15.55 -14.41 32.39
C LYS A 413 -16.55 -14.51 31.22
N GLU A 414 -17.64 -13.73 31.25
CA GLU A 414 -18.71 -13.69 30.22
C GLU A 414 -18.15 -13.65 28.77
N THR A 415 -18.14 -14.80 28.09
CA THR A 415 -17.80 -14.90 26.67
C THR A 415 -18.83 -15.80 25.99
N ALA A 416 -19.52 -15.27 24.98
CA ALA A 416 -20.52 -16.00 24.20
C ALA A 416 -19.82 -16.82 23.11
N VAL A 417 -19.86 -18.15 23.25
CA VAL A 417 -19.35 -19.09 22.25
C VAL A 417 -20.54 -19.72 21.53
N SER A 418 -20.65 -19.52 20.22
CA SER A 418 -21.71 -20.11 19.38
C SER A 418 -21.17 -21.32 18.63
N SER A 419 -21.81 -22.48 18.81
CA SER A 419 -21.55 -23.69 18.02
C SER A 419 -22.68 -23.90 17.01
N THR A 420 -22.36 -23.88 15.73
CA THR A 420 -23.20 -24.40 14.63
C THR A 420 -22.37 -25.28 13.75
#